data_AF-A0AAV2EXF8-F1
#
_entry.id   AF-A0AAV2EXF8-F1
#
_cell.length_a   1.000
_cell.length_b   1.000
_cell.length_c   1.000
_cell.angle_alpha   90.00
_cell.angle_beta   90.00
_cell.angle_gamma   90.00
#
_symmetry.space_group_name_H-M   'P 1'
#
loop_
_entity.id
_entity.type
_entity.pdbx_description
1 polymer ?
#
loop_
_entity_poly.entity_id
_entity_poly.type
_entity_poly.pdbx_seq_one_letter_code
_entity_poly.pdbx_strand_id
1 'polypeptide(L)'
;MYRTMAKQLFRGARSRVSGTDVRLRFPNPHSVISRRTFSPSPTPHNSGENPIPRVYVDLPNSSESTASPSSSSSAGSSSTSSSAEEGRRHTRDRPRGEYQDEQARVLQSALRHVLTLGWTEDAMMAGARDVGVSPSIVGSFPRKDAALVEYFMDDCLEKLIDRIDSGLELSNLSPSGRISKLIRIRLELQAPYISKWPQALSIQAHPLNFPTSFKQRAALIDEIWHASGDDGHDIDWYVKRTVLGGIYSTTEIYMLTDSSPEFRDTWAFLDDRVRDAFDLKKTIQEATYLAEAVGAGMGNSFQGFVKKVLQR
;
A
#
# COMPACT_ATOMS: atom_id res chain seq x y z
N MET A 1 -8.19 -15.48 -10.19
CA MET A 1 -8.47 -14.21 -10.89
C MET A 1 -7.58 -13.02 -10.45
N TYR A 2 -6.66 -13.20 -9.48
CA TYR A 2 -5.83 -12.09 -8.93
C TYR A 2 -4.41 -11.99 -9.52
N ARG A 3 -3.90 -13.03 -10.20
CA ARG A 3 -2.58 -13.04 -10.87
C ARG A 3 -2.41 -11.93 -11.92
N THR A 4 -3.50 -11.40 -12.48
CA THR A 4 -3.45 -10.41 -13.57
C THR A 4 -3.38 -8.97 -13.07
N MET A 5 -3.97 -8.65 -11.90
CA MET A 5 -3.98 -7.27 -11.40
C MET A 5 -2.68 -6.87 -10.71
N ALA A 6 -2.02 -7.77 -9.98
CA ALA A 6 -0.69 -7.53 -9.42
C ALA A 6 0.36 -7.35 -10.53
N LYS A 7 0.28 -8.17 -11.60
CA LYS A 7 1.15 -8.03 -12.78
C LYS A 7 0.89 -6.73 -13.56
N GLN A 8 -0.35 -6.21 -13.63
CA GLN A 8 -0.62 -4.97 -14.36
C GLN A 8 -0.21 -3.69 -13.62
N LEU A 9 -0.20 -3.69 -12.29
CA LEU A 9 0.28 -2.56 -11.49
C LEU A 9 1.81 -2.39 -11.54
N PHE A 10 2.57 -3.49 -11.66
CA PHE A 10 4.05 -3.45 -11.60
C PHE A 10 4.76 -3.69 -12.95
N ARG A 11 4.14 -4.38 -13.92
CA ARG A 11 4.73 -4.55 -15.26
C ARG A 11 4.70 -3.29 -16.12
N GLY A 12 4.05 -2.22 -15.65
CA GLY A 12 4.19 -0.88 -16.21
C GLY A 12 5.62 -0.35 -16.14
N ALA A 13 6.41 -0.79 -15.14
CA ALA A 13 7.74 -0.25 -14.85
C ALA A 13 8.93 -1.12 -15.27
N ARG A 14 8.67 -2.32 -15.82
CA ARG A 14 9.70 -3.19 -16.38
C ARG A 14 9.19 -3.83 -17.66
N SER A 15 9.55 -3.22 -18.80
CA SER A 15 9.45 -3.70 -20.19
C SER A 15 8.53 -2.87 -21.09
N ARG A 16 9.14 -2.05 -21.94
CA ARG A 16 8.83 -1.96 -23.39
C ARG A 16 9.98 -1.29 -24.15
N VAL A 17 10.96 -2.10 -24.54
CA VAL A 17 11.72 -1.91 -25.77
C VAL A 17 11.08 -2.82 -26.82
N SER A 18 11.02 -2.33 -28.05
CA SER A 18 10.45 -2.93 -29.26
C SER A 18 9.01 -2.53 -29.56
N GLY A 19 8.89 -1.67 -30.57
CA GLY A 19 7.63 -1.17 -31.09
C GLY A 19 6.90 -2.21 -31.94
N THR A 20 5.58 -2.07 -31.93
CA THR A 20 4.67 -2.29 -33.06
C THR A 20 3.36 -1.61 -32.68
N ASP A 21 2.92 -0.71 -33.55
CA ASP A 21 1.68 0.06 -33.48
C ASP A 21 0.47 -0.87 -33.56
N VAL A 22 -0.41 -0.86 -32.56
CA VAL A 22 -1.79 -1.37 -32.69
C VAL A 22 -2.73 -0.44 -31.95
N ARG A 23 -3.41 0.42 -32.73
CA ARG A 23 -4.54 1.24 -32.27
C ARG A 23 -5.69 0.34 -31.86
N LEU A 24 -6.13 0.43 -30.61
CA LEU A 24 -7.47 0.00 -30.19
C LEU A 24 -8.20 1.16 -29.52
N ARG A 25 -9.36 1.48 -30.08
CA ARG A 25 -10.20 2.65 -29.84
C ARG A 25 -11.42 2.18 -29.06
N PHE A 26 -11.65 2.69 -27.85
CA PHE A 26 -12.91 2.52 -27.12
C PHE A 26 -13.19 3.75 -26.22
N PRO A 27 -14.45 3.98 -25.81
CA PRO A 27 -15.10 5.29 -25.88
C PRO A 27 -15.06 6.08 -24.56
N ASN A 28 -15.27 7.38 -24.73
CA ASN A 28 -15.28 8.42 -23.72
C ASN A 28 -16.67 8.54 -23.07
N PRO A 29 -16.80 8.68 -21.73
CA PRO A 29 -18.03 9.17 -21.12
C PRO A 29 -17.80 10.48 -20.34
N HIS A 30 -18.06 11.61 -20.99
CA HIS A 30 -18.72 12.75 -20.35
C HIS A 30 -20.18 12.66 -20.83
N SER A 31 -21.25 12.82 -20.05
CA SER A 31 -21.57 13.88 -19.10
C SER A 31 -22.95 13.56 -18.49
N VAL A 32 -23.20 13.93 -17.24
CA VAL A 32 -24.45 14.63 -16.85
C VAL A 32 -24.11 15.58 -15.70
N ILE A 33 -24.29 16.86 -15.98
CA ILE A 33 -24.27 17.98 -15.05
C ILE A 33 -25.67 18.07 -14.41
N SER A 34 -25.73 18.30 -13.11
CA SER A 34 -26.83 19.10 -12.53
C SER A 34 -26.26 19.99 -11.43
N ARG A 35 -26.12 21.27 -11.77
CA ARG A 35 -25.90 22.36 -10.82
C ARG A 35 -27.20 22.62 -10.08
N ARG A 36 -27.13 22.75 -8.75
CA ARG A 36 -27.96 23.71 -8.01
C ARG A 36 -27.09 24.42 -6.98
N THR A 37 -26.83 25.68 -7.29
CA THR A 37 -26.39 26.74 -6.36
C THR A 37 -27.57 27.15 -5.49
N PHE A 38 -27.37 27.32 -4.19
CA PHE A 38 -28.17 28.25 -3.38
C PHE A 38 -27.33 28.80 -2.21
N SER A 39 -27.30 30.14 -2.14
CA SER A 39 -26.67 30.98 -1.11
C SER A 39 -27.35 30.86 0.26
N PRO A 40 -26.73 31.43 1.31
CA PRO A 40 -27.52 32.26 2.22
C PRO A 40 -26.85 33.59 2.60
N SER A 41 -27.69 34.61 2.73
CA SER A 41 -27.49 35.88 3.44
C SER A 41 -28.41 35.91 4.69
N PRO A 42 -28.55 37.02 5.45
CA PRO A 42 -27.68 37.47 6.54
C PRO A 42 -28.35 37.43 7.94
N THR A 43 -27.57 37.83 8.96
CA THR A 43 -27.78 37.98 10.42
C THR A 43 -29.10 38.62 10.92
N PRO A 44 -29.44 38.49 12.23
CA PRO A 44 -29.21 39.63 13.16
C PRO A 44 -28.83 39.33 14.63
N HIS A 45 -28.06 40.27 15.21
CA HIS A 45 -27.93 40.80 16.60
C HIS A 45 -28.29 40.00 17.89
N ASN A 46 -27.36 39.98 18.87
CA ASN A 46 -27.46 40.63 20.22
C ASN A 46 -26.14 40.44 21.04
N SER A 47 -25.35 41.49 21.29
CA SER A 47 -25.07 42.25 22.55
C SER A 47 -24.35 41.52 23.72
N GLY A 48 -23.27 42.16 24.20
CA GLY A 48 -22.50 41.78 25.40
C GLY A 48 -21.14 42.52 25.49
N GLU A 49 -21.09 43.54 26.34
CA GLU A 49 -19.99 44.40 26.85
C GLU A 49 -18.64 43.68 27.17
N ASN A 50 -17.43 44.25 27.31
CA ASN A 50 -16.87 45.60 27.55
C ASN A 50 -15.31 45.58 27.26
N PRO A 51 -14.56 46.71 27.35
CA PRO A 51 -13.36 47.03 26.54
C PRO A 51 -12.03 47.16 27.30
N ILE A 52 -10.87 47.19 26.61
CA ILE A 52 -9.60 47.89 27.00
C ILE A 52 -8.80 48.31 25.72
N PRO A 53 -8.12 49.49 25.68
CA PRO A 53 -7.66 50.16 24.44
C PRO A 53 -6.14 50.07 24.20
N ARG A 54 -5.65 50.47 23.00
CA ARG A 54 -4.47 51.38 22.82
C ARG A 54 -4.09 51.66 21.35
N VAL A 55 -4.00 52.96 21.06
CA VAL A 55 -2.99 53.71 20.27
C VAL A 55 -2.94 53.52 18.76
N TYR A 56 -3.43 54.54 18.05
CA TYR A 56 -3.09 54.87 16.66
C TYR A 56 -2.18 56.11 16.68
N VAL A 57 -1.12 56.12 15.87
CA VAL A 57 -0.24 57.28 15.68
C VAL A 57 -0.37 57.73 14.23
N ASP A 58 -0.80 58.97 14.04
CA ASP A 58 -0.81 59.71 12.78
C ASP A 58 0.60 60.15 12.35
N LEU A 59 0.86 60.27 11.04
CA LEU A 59 1.41 61.48 10.37
C LEU A 59 1.57 61.27 8.83
N PRO A 60 1.80 62.31 7.99
CA PRO A 60 0.87 62.67 6.93
C PRO A 60 1.47 62.78 5.52
N ASN A 61 0.60 63.14 4.60
CA ASN A 61 0.78 63.39 3.17
C ASN A 61 1.49 64.74 2.88
N SER A 62 2.25 64.84 1.80
CA SER A 62 2.60 66.11 1.14
C SER A 62 2.92 65.88 -0.34
N SER A 63 2.11 66.53 -1.17
CA SER A 63 2.14 66.64 -2.63
C SER A 63 3.11 67.72 -3.11
N GLU A 64 3.64 67.59 -4.33
CA GLU A 64 3.65 68.72 -5.29
C GLU A 64 3.89 68.29 -6.74
N SER A 65 3.25 69.04 -7.64
CA SER A 65 3.00 68.78 -9.06
C SER A 65 3.91 69.61 -9.98
N THR A 66 3.62 69.54 -11.30
CA THR A 66 3.94 70.46 -12.42
C THR A 66 5.08 69.98 -13.34
N ALA A 67 5.05 70.11 -14.67
CA ALA A 67 4.03 70.39 -15.69
C ALA A 67 4.66 70.08 -17.08
N SER A 68 3.86 69.70 -18.07
CA SER A 68 4.25 69.62 -19.50
C SER A 68 4.24 71.02 -20.15
N PRO A 69 4.82 71.22 -21.36
CA PRO A 69 4.00 71.16 -22.58
C PRO A 69 4.71 70.67 -23.88
N SER A 70 3.94 70.74 -24.96
CA SER A 70 3.89 69.98 -26.23
C SER A 70 4.63 70.53 -27.47
N SER A 71 4.60 69.69 -28.55
CA SER A 71 4.61 69.95 -30.02
C SER A 71 5.89 69.51 -30.76
N SER A 72 5.92 68.94 -31.98
CA SER A 72 4.94 68.45 -32.96
C SER A 72 5.63 67.55 -34.01
N SER A 73 4.88 66.56 -34.52
CA SER A 73 4.96 65.80 -35.80
C SER A 73 6.19 65.85 -36.72
N SER A 74 6.68 64.66 -37.11
CA SER A 74 6.98 64.31 -38.51
C SER A 74 6.87 62.81 -38.76
N ALA A 75 6.35 62.45 -39.94
CA ALA A 75 6.05 61.10 -40.37
C ALA A 75 7.31 60.34 -40.84
N GLY A 76 7.31 59.02 -40.67
CA GLY A 76 8.35 58.14 -41.21
C GLY A 76 8.02 56.67 -40.92
N SER A 77 7.40 56.01 -41.90
CA SER A 77 7.16 54.58 -41.94
C SER A 77 8.45 53.81 -42.22
N SER A 78 8.79 52.82 -41.38
CA SER A 78 9.49 51.61 -41.83
C SER A 78 9.54 50.55 -40.71
N SER A 79 8.94 49.42 -41.04
CA SER A 79 8.95 48.11 -40.38
C SER A 79 10.35 47.65 -39.95
N THR A 80 10.50 47.27 -38.68
CA THR A 80 11.46 46.24 -38.25
C THR A 80 10.87 45.44 -37.09
N SER A 81 10.92 44.13 -37.24
CA SER A 81 10.32 43.09 -36.41
C SER A 81 10.92 43.04 -35.01
N SER A 82 10.06 43.13 -34.00
CA SER A 82 10.36 42.80 -32.61
C SER A 82 10.67 41.32 -32.48
N SER A 83 11.95 40.98 -32.29
CA SER A 83 12.36 39.68 -31.75
C SER A 83 12.16 39.71 -30.24
N ALA A 84 10.90 39.60 -29.81
CA ALA A 84 10.60 39.14 -28.47
C ALA A 84 10.86 37.63 -28.49
N GLU A 85 12.05 37.21 -28.07
CA GLU A 85 12.29 35.82 -27.70
C GLU A 85 11.45 35.53 -26.46
N GLU A 86 10.21 35.16 -26.73
CA GLU A 86 9.31 34.54 -25.78
C GLU A 86 9.95 33.22 -25.38
N GLY A 87 10.61 33.24 -24.21
CA GLY A 87 11.15 32.07 -23.54
C GLY A 87 10.04 31.06 -23.30
N ARG A 88 9.76 30.25 -24.32
CA ARG A 88 8.90 29.07 -24.27
C ARG A 88 9.50 28.15 -23.22
N ARG A 89 9.00 28.24 -21.99
CA ARG A 89 9.11 27.15 -21.01
C ARG A 89 8.47 25.94 -21.67
N HIS A 90 9.27 25.10 -22.29
CA HIS A 90 8.92 23.72 -22.58
C HIS A 90 8.70 23.04 -21.24
N THR A 91 7.49 23.18 -20.68
CA THR A 91 6.95 22.15 -19.78
C THR A 91 6.79 20.91 -20.64
N ARG A 92 7.86 20.11 -20.74
CA ARG A 92 7.78 18.74 -21.21
C ARG A 92 6.78 18.07 -20.28
N ASP A 93 5.56 17.89 -20.76
CA ASP A 93 4.57 17.04 -20.12
C ASP A 93 5.12 15.62 -20.18
N ARG A 94 5.90 15.24 -19.16
CA ARG A 94 6.52 13.92 -19.08
C ARG A 94 5.40 12.91 -18.92
N PRO A 95 5.34 11.85 -19.74
CA PRO A 95 4.28 10.86 -19.62
C PRO A 95 4.30 10.22 -18.23
N ARG A 96 3.13 10.11 -17.61
CA ARG A 96 2.94 9.61 -16.23
C ARG A 96 3.62 8.26 -15.94
N GLY A 97 3.82 7.44 -16.97
CA GLY A 97 4.55 6.16 -16.88
C GLY A 97 6.03 6.34 -16.56
N GLU A 98 6.74 7.21 -17.31
CA GLU A 98 8.17 7.50 -17.06
C GLU A 98 8.42 8.00 -15.63
N TYR A 99 7.47 8.77 -15.08
CA TYR A 99 7.56 9.26 -13.72
C TYR A 99 7.44 8.16 -12.66
N GLN A 100 6.54 7.19 -12.86
CA GLN A 100 6.39 6.04 -11.96
C GLN A 100 7.62 5.13 -12.02
N ASP A 101 8.25 5.02 -13.20
CA ASP A 101 9.48 4.25 -13.38
C ASP A 101 10.66 4.92 -12.66
N GLU A 102 10.77 6.25 -12.72
CA GLU A 102 11.74 7.01 -11.92
C GLU A 102 11.51 6.79 -10.42
N GLN A 103 10.25 6.87 -9.95
CA GLN A 103 9.90 6.64 -8.55
C GLN A 103 10.30 5.23 -8.07
N ALA A 104 9.99 4.19 -8.85
CA ALA A 104 10.34 2.81 -8.51
C ALA A 104 11.87 2.61 -8.45
N ARG A 105 12.62 3.20 -9.39
CA ARG A 105 14.09 3.17 -9.38
C ARG A 105 14.68 3.84 -8.14
N VAL A 106 14.11 4.96 -7.71
CA VAL A 106 14.52 5.67 -6.50
C VAL A 106 14.27 4.82 -5.25
N LEU A 107 13.07 4.24 -5.10
CA LEU A 107 12.75 3.39 -3.96
C LEU A 107 13.62 2.14 -3.92
N GLN A 108 13.85 1.50 -5.07
CA GLN A 108 14.75 0.34 -5.17
C GLN A 108 16.17 0.67 -4.73
N SER A 109 16.68 1.82 -5.16
CA SER A 109 18.02 2.30 -4.78
C SER A 109 18.09 2.66 -3.30
N ALA A 110 17.04 3.29 -2.76
CA ALA A 110 16.95 3.71 -1.36
C ALA A 110 17.08 2.55 -0.36
N LEU A 111 16.66 1.33 -0.73
CA LEU A 111 16.80 0.14 0.12
C LEU A 111 18.26 -0.10 0.57
N ARG A 112 19.25 0.25 -0.26
CA ARG A 112 20.67 0.11 0.07
C ARG A 112 21.10 0.98 1.25
N HIS A 113 20.39 2.08 1.45
CA HIS A 113 20.67 3.07 2.50
C HIS A 113 19.84 2.84 3.77
N VAL A 114 18.89 1.90 3.77
CA VAL A 114 18.02 1.64 4.92
C VAL A 114 18.81 1.17 6.13
N LEU A 115 19.86 0.37 5.96
CA LEU A 115 20.65 -0.12 7.09
C LEU A 115 21.36 1.01 7.84
N THR A 116 21.84 2.01 7.12
CA THR A 116 22.56 3.16 7.69
C THR A 116 21.62 4.28 8.13
N LEU A 117 20.65 4.65 7.28
CA LEU A 117 19.78 5.82 7.46
C LEU A 117 18.38 5.47 7.98
N GLY A 118 18.03 4.20 8.08
CA GLY A 118 16.70 3.74 8.46
C GLY A 118 15.65 3.87 7.35
N TRP A 119 14.40 3.62 7.71
CA TRP A 119 13.24 3.82 6.83
C TRP A 119 12.86 5.30 6.84
N THR A 120 13.62 6.14 6.13
CA THR A 120 13.55 7.60 6.22
C THR A 120 13.57 8.27 4.85
N GLU A 121 13.16 9.55 4.81
CA GLU A 121 13.31 10.41 3.63
C GLU A 121 14.78 10.55 3.20
N ASP A 122 15.72 10.54 4.15
CA ASP A 122 17.15 10.63 3.86
C ASP A 122 17.64 9.44 3.05
N ALA A 123 17.16 8.22 3.36
CA ALA A 123 17.42 7.03 2.55
C ALA A 123 16.88 7.18 1.14
N MET A 124 15.69 7.77 0.99
CA MET A 124 15.09 8.03 -0.33
C MET A 124 15.86 9.08 -1.13
N MET A 125 16.31 10.16 -0.47
CA MET A 125 17.12 11.20 -1.11
C MET A 125 18.50 10.66 -1.52
N ALA A 126 19.11 9.80 -0.72
CA ALA A 126 20.34 9.10 -1.08
C ALA A 126 20.12 8.17 -2.28
N GLY A 127 19.04 7.37 -2.26
CA GLY A 127 18.64 6.52 -3.38
C GLY A 127 18.42 7.30 -4.68
N ALA A 128 17.83 8.50 -4.59
CA ALA A 128 17.63 9.38 -5.74
C ALA A 128 18.95 9.87 -6.34
N ARG A 129 19.91 10.29 -5.50
CA ARG A 129 21.24 10.69 -5.94
C ARG A 129 21.97 9.55 -6.67
N ASP A 130 21.89 8.33 -6.16
CA ASP A 130 22.55 7.15 -6.75
C ASP A 130 22.04 6.82 -8.16
N VAL A 131 20.76 7.10 -8.45
CA VAL A 131 20.16 6.82 -9.76
C VAL A 131 20.14 8.04 -10.69
N GLY A 132 20.80 9.14 -10.30
CA GLY A 132 20.90 10.37 -11.08
C GLY A 132 19.60 11.17 -11.16
N VAL A 133 18.69 10.99 -10.20
CA VAL A 133 17.41 11.71 -10.12
C VAL A 133 17.50 12.80 -9.05
N SER A 134 16.88 13.96 -9.29
CA SER A 134 16.85 15.06 -8.31
C SER A 134 16.21 14.59 -6.99
N PRO A 135 16.80 14.86 -5.81
CA PRO A 135 16.21 14.53 -4.51
C PRO A 135 14.81 15.12 -4.29
N SER A 136 14.43 16.17 -5.03
CA SER A 136 13.08 16.73 -5.00
C SER A 136 11.98 15.73 -5.40
N ILE A 137 12.31 14.63 -6.09
CA ILE A 137 11.36 13.55 -6.38
C ILE A 137 10.77 12.95 -5.09
N VAL A 138 11.48 13.01 -3.96
CA VAL A 138 10.99 12.51 -2.66
C VAL A 138 9.69 13.20 -2.25
N GLY A 139 9.52 14.48 -2.62
CA GLY A 139 8.29 15.24 -2.37
C GLY A 139 7.06 14.72 -3.12
N SER A 140 7.24 13.80 -4.07
CA SER A 140 6.14 13.21 -4.84
C SER A 140 5.54 11.95 -4.22
N PHE A 141 6.22 11.33 -3.25
CA PHE A 141 5.74 10.10 -2.63
C PHE A 141 4.71 10.43 -1.54
N PRO A 142 3.48 9.91 -1.64
CA PRO A 142 2.49 10.10 -0.58
C PRO A 142 2.96 9.39 0.69
N ARG A 143 2.94 10.08 1.83
CA ARG A 143 3.37 9.54 3.14
C ARG A 143 4.83 9.05 3.16
N LYS A 144 5.63 9.42 2.15
CA LYS A 144 7.11 9.36 2.09
C LYS A 144 7.76 8.06 2.60
N ASP A 145 8.20 8.02 3.84
CA ASP A 145 8.84 6.85 4.47
C ASP A 145 7.94 5.60 4.44
N ALA A 146 6.62 5.79 4.58
CA ALA A 146 5.65 4.73 4.39
C ALA A 146 5.70 4.14 2.97
N ALA A 147 5.89 4.97 1.95
CA ALA A 147 5.98 4.50 0.56
C ALA A 147 7.23 3.62 0.33
N LEU A 148 8.33 3.90 1.04
CA LEU A 148 9.53 3.06 1.00
C LEU A 148 9.29 1.69 1.64
N VAL A 149 8.62 1.66 2.80
CA VAL A 149 8.24 0.39 3.46
C VAL A 149 7.25 -0.39 2.61
N GLU A 150 6.23 0.28 2.05
CA GLU A 150 5.23 -0.32 1.17
C GLU A 150 5.89 -0.95 -0.06
N TYR A 151 6.80 -0.23 -0.72
CA TYR A 151 7.56 -0.76 -1.85
C TYR A 151 8.35 -2.02 -1.49
N PHE A 152 9.01 -2.03 -0.34
CA PHE A 152 9.74 -3.20 0.12
C PHE A 152 8.82 -4.41 0.39
N MET A 153 7.63 -4.18 0.95
CA MET A 153 6.64 -5.24 1.17
C MET A 153 6.14 -5.85 -0.13
N ASP A 154 5.88 -5.02 -1.14
CA ASP A 154 5.47 -5.46 -2.47
C ASP A 154 6.59 -6.22 -3.19
N ASP A 155 7.83 -5.72 -3.15
CA ASP A 155 9.01 -6.39 -3.72
C ASP A 155 9.26 -7.76 -3.07
N CYS A 156 9.06 -7.88 -1.75
CA CYS A 156 9.15 -9.17 -1.07
C CYS A 156 8.04 -10.15 -1.49
N LEU A 157 6.82 -9.67 -1.70
CA LEU A 157 5.72 -10.50 -2.20
C LEU A 157 5.97 -10.96 -3.63
N GLU A 158 6.44 -10.07 -4.50
CA GLU A 158 6.82 -10.41 -5.88
C GLU A 158 7.91 -11.47 -5.91
N LYS A 159 8.97 -11.31 -5.11
CA LYS A 159 10.04 -12.32 -4.97
C LYS A 159 9.54 -13.67 -4.45
N LEU A 160 8.55 -13.68 -3.56
CA LEU A 160 7.92 -14.91 -3.09
C LEU A 160 7.16 -15.59 -4.23
N ILE A 161 6.36 -14.84 -4.98
CA ILE A 161 5.61 -15.32 -6.14
C ILE A 161 6.57 -15.88 -7.20
N ASP A 162 7.65 -15.17 -7.51
CA ASP A 162 8.66 -15.62 -8.47
C ASP A 162 9.32 -16.93 -8.04
N ARG A 163 9.60 -17.10 -6.73
CA ARG A 163 10.10 -18.38 -6.18
C ARG A 163 9.07 -19.49 -6.35
N ILE A 164 7.80 -19.22 -6.09
CA ILE A 164 6.71 -20.20 -6.29
C ILE A 164 6.60 -20.59 -7.77
N ASP A 165 6.52 -19.61 -8.67
CA ASP A 165 6.35 -19.81 -10.11
C ASP A 165 7.58 -20.47 -10.77
N SER A 166 8.79 -20.27 -10.22
CA SER A 166 10.03 -20.93 -10.70
C SER A 166 10.18 -22.40 -10.28
N GLY A 167 9.17 -22.98 -9.62
CA GLY A 167 9.14 -24.40 -9.28
C GLY A 167 9.74 -24.69 -7.91
N LEU A 168 9.52 -23.81 -6.93
CA LEU A 168 9.84 -24.11 -5.52
C LEU A 168 9.31 -25.50 -5.16
N GLU A 169 10.20 -26.38 -4.71
CA GLU A 169 9.88 -27.75 -4.27
C GLU A 169 8.91 -27.72 -3.07
N LEU A 170 7.62 -27.64 -3.37
CA LEU A 170 6.50 -27.67 -2.44
C LEU A 170 5.74 -29.00 -2.52
N SER A 171 5.78 -29.68 -3.67
CA SER A 171 5.06 -30.92 -3.96
C SER A 171 5.34 -32.02 -2.93
N ASN A 172 6.59 -32.16 -2.52
CA ASN A 172 7.07 -33.19 -1.59
C ASN A 172 6.75 -32.92 -0.10
N LEU A 173 6.19 -31.75 0.23
CA LEU A 173 5.92 -31.35 1.62
C LEU A 173 4.44 -31.55 1.98
N SER A 174 4.19 -31.83 3.26
CA SER A 174 2.85 -31.74 3.83
C SER A 174 2.29 -30.31 3.71
N PRO A 175 0.96 -30.10 3.74
CA PRO A 175 0.38 -28.76 3.72
C PRO A 175 0.94 -27.83 4.81
N SER A 176 1.17 -28.35 6.02
CA SER A 176 1.83 -27.62 7.11
C SER A 176 3.28 -27.26 6.80
N GLY A 177 4.04 -28.18 6.20
CA GLY A 177 5.42 -27.92 5.76
C GLY A 177 5.50 -26.89 4.65
N ARG A 178 4.52 -26.87 3.71
CA ARG A 178 4.43 -25.85 2.66
C ARG A 178 4.21 -24.46 3.26
N ILE A 179 3.25 -24.33 4.18
CA ILE A 179 2.97 -23.06 4.85
C ILE A 179 4.21 -22.55 5.61
N SER A 180 4.83 -23.42 6.42
CA SER A 180 6.02 -23.05 7.20
C SER A 180 7.18 -22.61 6.28
N LYS A 181 7.42 -23.34 5.19
CA LYS A 181 8.43 -22.99 4.19
C LYS A 181 8.16 -21.65 3.51
N LEU A 182 6.91 -21.38 3.12
CA LEU A 182 6.52 -20.12 2.47
C LEU A 182 6.65 -18.91 3.42
N ILE A 183 6.20 -19.04 4.67
CA ILE A 183 6.37 -18.00 5.70
C ILE A 183 7.87 -17.76 5.95
N ARG A 184 8.64 -18.83 6.13
CA ARG A 184 10.09 -18.74 6.33
C ARG A 184 10.77 -17.99 5.19
N ILE A 185 10.52 -18.38 3.93
CA ILE A 185 11.07 -17.69 2.75
C ILE A 185 10.73 -16.20 2.79
N ARG A 186 9.48 -15.86 3.14
CA ARG A 186 9.04 -14.47 3.19
C ARG A 186 9.73 -13.67 4.30
N LEU A 187 9.93 -14.27 5.48
CA LEU A 187 10.63 -13.64 6.61
C LEU A 187 12.14 -13.53 6.35
N GLU A 188 12.74 -14.51 5.68
CA GLU A 188 14.16 -14.46 5.25
C GLU A 188 14.45 -13.27 4.32
N LEU A 189 13.48 -12.83 3.50
CA LEU A 189 13.63 -11.62 2.69
C LEU A 189 13.75 -10.34 3.55
N GLN A 190 13.27 -10.36 4.80
CA GLN A 190 13.38 -9.25 5.75
C GLN A 190 14.64 -9.32 6.61
N ALA A 191 15.26 -10.49 6.73
CA ALA A 191 16.45 -10.71 7.56
C ALA A 191 17.57 -9.68 7.34
N PRO A 192 17.89 -9.24 6.10
CA PRO A 192 18.92 -8.22 5.89
C PRO A 192 18.61 -6.89 6.59
N TYR A 193 17.33 -6.57 6.79
CA TYR A 193 16.84 -5.31 7.36
C TYR A 193 16.37 -5.43 8.81
N ILE A 194 16.61 -6.58 9.48
CA ILE A 194 16.02 -6.88 10.78
C ILE A 194 16.32 -5.82 11.85
N SER A 195 17.53 -5.23 11.83
CA SER A 195 17.97 -4.20 12.78
C SER A 195 17.17 -2.90 12.68
N LYS A 196 16.55 -2.63 11.53
CA LYS A 196 15.69 -1.47 11.28
C LYS A 196 14.23 -1.87 11.10
N TRP A 197 13.91 -3.17 11.16
CA TRP A 197 12.54 -3.66 10.97
C TRP A 197 11.54 -3.19 12.03
N PRO A 198 11.91 -2.99 13.32
CA PRO A 198 11.00 -2.40 14.30
C PRO A 198 10.49 -1.00 13.89
N GLN A 199 11.35 -0.19 13.24
CA GLN A 199 10.95 1.11 12.69
C GLN A 199 9.92 0.95 11.56
N ALA A 200 10.15 0.02 10.62
CA ALA A 200 9.19 -0.26 9.55
C ALA A 200 7.84 -0.72 10.08
N LEU A 201 7.82 -1.60 11.10
CA LEU A 201 6.59 -2.04 11.74
C LEU A 201 5.85 -0.88 12.41
N SER A 202 6.57 0.03 13.07
CA SER A 202 5.97 1.25 13.64
C SER A 202 5.36 2.13 12.55
N ILE A 203 6.02 2.30 11.40
CA ILE A 203 5.49 3.07 10.26
C ILE A 203 4.22 2.40 9.71
N GLN A 204 4.21 1.08 9.56
CA GLN A 204 3.04 0.32 9.09
C GLN A 204 1.85 0.38 10.06
N ALA A 205 2.12 0.37 11.38
CA ALA A 205 1.11 0.44 12.42
C ALA A 205 0.46 1.83 12.54
N HIS A 206 1.08 2.86 11.95
CA HIS A 206 0.52 4.21 11.98
C HIS A 206 -0.88 4.23 11.31
N PRO A 207 -1.90 4.89 11.90
CA PRO A 207 -3.28 4.84 11.39
C PRO A 207 -3.46 5.23 9.92
N LEU A 208 -2.66 6.19 9.44
CA LEU A 208 -2.66 6.61 8.03
C LEU A 208 -2.05 5.57 7.07
N ASN A 209 -1.27 4.63 7.59
CA ASN A 209 -0.57 3.59 6.83
C ASN A 209 -1.19 2.20 6.99
N PHE A 210 -1.96 2.02 8.06
CA PHE A 210 -2.54 0.74 8.42
C PHE A 210 -3.43 0.12 7.33
N PRO A 211 -4.33 0.85 6.63
CA PRO A 211 -5.15 0.23 5.59
C PRO A 211 -4.33 -0.39 4.44
N THR A 212 -3.29 0.32 3.98
CA THR A 212 -2.41 -0.19 2.91
C THR A 212 -1.57 -1.35 3.40
N SER A 213 -0.96 -1.21 4.59
CA SER A 213 -0.12 -2.26 5.19
C SER A 213 -0.92 -3.54 5.45
N PHE A 214 -2.16 -3.38 5.95
CA PHE A 214 -3.09 -4.48 6.13
C PHE A 214 -3.41 -5.15 4.81
N LYS A 215 -3.75 -4.39 3.75
CA LYS A 215 -4.00 -4.94 2.41
C LYS A 215 -2.81 -5.75 1.87
N GLN A 216 -1.58 -5.27 2.03
CA GLN A 216 -0.37 -6.00 1.61
C GLN A 216 -0.19 -7.31 2.38
N ARG A 217 -0.34 -7.29 3.70
CA ARG A 217 -0.30 -8.50 4.53
C ARG A 217 -1.40 -9.47 4.12
N ALA A 218 -2.60 -8.96 3.92
CA ALA A 218 -3.75 -9.72 3.49
C ALA A 218 -3.46 -10.43 2.15
N ALA A 219 -2.90 -9.73 1.15
CA ALA A 219 -2.50 -10.32 -0.13
C ALA A 219 -1.41 -11.40 0.00
N LEU A 220 -0.43 -11.18 0.88
CA LEU A 220 0.59 -12.18 1.20
C LEU A 220 -0.03 -13.46 1.77
N ILE A 221 -0.95 -13.33 2.74
CA ILE A 221 -1.63 -14.47 3.35
C ILE A 221 -2.42 -15.25 2.29
N ASP A 222 -3.14 -14.57 1.40
CA ASP A 222 -3.86 -15.21 0.30
C ASP A 222 -2.93 -15.98 -0.65
N GLU A 223 -1.77 -15.41 -0.98
CA GLU A 223 -0.79 -16.06 -1.86
C GLU A 223 -0.18 -17.30 -1.20
N ILE A 224 0.22 -17.22 0.07
CA ILE A 224 0.74 -18.38 0.82
C ILE A 224 -0.31 -19.50 0.85
N TRP A 225 -1.55 -19.12 1.11
CA TRP A 225 -2.64 -20.07 1.21
C TRP A 225 -2.90 -20.73 -0.15
N HIS A 226 -2.97 -19.95 -1.23
CA HIS A 226 -3.11 -20.46 -2.59
C HIS A 226 -1.97 -21.41 -2.99
N ALA A 227 -0.73 -21.05 -2.68
CA ALA A 227 0.45 -21.87 -2.98
C ALA A 227 0.57 -23.14 -2.12
N SER A 228 -0.07 -23.18 -0.95
CA SER A 228 -0.08 -24.37 -0.08
C SER A 228 -0.94 -25.51 -0.63
N GLY A 229 -1.87 -25.20 -1.55
CA GLY A 229 -2.73 -26.18 -2.22
C GLY A 229 -3.86 -26.72 -1.36
N ASP A 230 -4.40 -25.95 -0.41
CA ASP A 230 -5.60 -26.36 0.32
C ASP A 230 -6.84 -26.20 -0.58
N ASP A 231 -7.52 -27.32 -0.83
CA ASP A 231 -8.77 -27.38 -1.60
C ASP A 231 -9.94 -26.99 -0.70
N GLY A 232 -9.99 -25.71 -0.31
CA GLY A 232 -11.16 -24.88 0.02
C GLY A 232 -12.43 -25.43 0.70
N HIS A 233 -12.50 -26.61 1.31
CA HIS A 233 -13.81 -27.23 1.59
C HIS A 233 -14.25 -27.27 3.06
N ASP A 234 -13.36 -27.08 4.03
CA ASP A 234 -13.72 -27.40 5.43
C ASP A 234 -13.68 -26.25 6.46
N ILE A 235 -13.10 -25.08 6.14
CA ILE A 235 -13.04 -23.93 7.07
C ILE A 235 -13.32 -22.63 6.32
N ASP A 236 -14.09 -21.74 6.95
CA ASP A 236 -14.33 -20.37 6.50
C ASP A 236 -13.00 -19.68 6.14
N TRP A 237 -12.97 -19.07 4.96
CA TRP A 237 -11.84 -18.33 4.45
C TRP A 237 -11.36 -17.23 5.42
N TYR A 238 -12.28 -16.61 6.18
CA TYR A 238 -11.93 -15.60 7.17
C TYR A 238 -11.13 -16.18 8.35
N VAL A 239 -11.50 -17.37 8.82
CA VAL A 239 -10.80 -18.06 9.91
C VAL A 239 -9.40 -18.44 9.44
N LYS A 240 -9.28 -18.97 8.22
CA LYS A 240 -8.00 -19.29 7.58
C LYS A 240 -7.06 -18.07 7.54
N ARG A 241 -7.59 -16.90 7.13
CA ARG A 241 -6.82 -15.64 7.08
C ARG A 241 -6.41 -15.18 8.47
N THR A 242 -7.31 -15.26 9.46
CA THR A 242 -7.03 -14.85 10.84
C THR A 242 -5.94 -15.70 11.47
N VAL A 243 -6.04 -17.03 11.34
CA VAL A 243 -5.03 -17.95 11.89
C VAL A 243 -3.68 -17.74 11.22
N LEU A 244 -3.64 -17.77 9.88
CA LEU A 244 -2.39 -17.64 9.15
C LEU A 244 -1.75 -16.25 9.31
N GLY A 245 -2.57 -15.20 9.35
CA GLY A 245 -2.13 -13.84 9.65
C GLY A 245 -1.59 -13.68 11.07
N GLY A 246 -2.20 -14.37 12.04
CA GLY A 246 -1.73 -14.45 13.42
C GLY A 246 -0.38 -15.16 13.54
N ILE A 247 -0.22 -16.31 12.89
CA ILE A 247 1.06 -17.04 12.83
C ILE A 247 2.15 -16.17 12.20
N TYR A 248 1.88 -15.57 11.04
CA TYR A 248 2.85 -14.70 10.37
C TYR A 248 3.26 -13.53 11.27
N SER A 249 2.29 -12.82 11.84
CA SER A 249 2.56 -11.61 12.63
C SER A 249 3.29 -11.93 13.94
N THR A 250 2.93 -13.02 14.63
CA THR A 250 3.62 -13.44 15.86
C THR A 250 5.03 -13.94 15.58
N THR A 251 5.24 -14.66 14.48
CA THR A 251 6.58 -15.11 14.05
C THR A 251 7.45 -13.92 13.64
N GLU A 252 6.90 -12.94 12.93
CA GLU A 252 7.61 -11.71 12.55
C GLU A 252 8.06 -10.93 13.79
N ILE A 253 7.21 -10.81 14.81
CA ILE A 253 7.58 -10.15 16.08
C ILE A 253 8.62 -10.97 16.84
N TYR A 254 8.48 -12.30 16.90
CA TYR A 254 9.45 -13.18 17.55
C TYR A 254 10.84 -13.03 16.93
N MET A 255 10.91 -12.98 15.59
CA MET A 255 12.13 -12.82 14.82
C MET A 255 12.92 -11.55 15.18
N LEU A 256 12.24 -10.47 15.61
CA LEU A 256 12.90 -9.23 16.05
C LEU A 256 13.74 -9.41 17.31
N THR A 257 13.38 -10.38 18.14
CA THR A 257 14.01 -10.64 19.44
C THR A 257 14.95 -11.84 19.41
N ASP A 258 14.97 -12.58 18.30
CA ASP A 258 15.75 -13.79 18.14
C ASP A 258 17.24 -13.46 17.90
N SER A 259 18.09 -13.94 18.79
CA SER A 259 19.56 -13.80 18.72
C SER A 259 20.24 -15.12 18.34
N SER A 260 19.48 -16.17 18.03
CA SER A 260 20.01 -17.48 17.65
C SER A 260 20.65 -17.43 16.25
N PRO A 261 21.64 -18.30 15.99
CA PRO A 261 22.25 -18.39 14.66
C PRO A 261 21.20 -18.68 13.59
N GLU A 262 21.21 -17.87 12.53
CA GLU A 262 20.31 -18.01 11.37
C GLU A 262 18.81 -18.05 11.73
N PHE A 263 18.40 -17.41 12.83
CA PHE A 263 17.02 -17.39 13.32
C PHE A 263 16.42 -18.77 13.61
N ARG A 264 17.26 -19.73 14.02
CA ARG A 264 16.83 -21.11 14.31
C ARG A 264 15.63 -21.16 15.26
N ASP A 265 15.64 -20.36 16.31
CA ASP A 265 14.60 -20.38 17.33
C ASP A 265 13.28 -19.78 16.77
N THR A 266 13.35 -18.80 15.87
CA THR A 266 12.20 -18.30 15.09
C THR A 266 11.58 -19.40 14.23
N TRP A 267 12.39 -20.22 13.57
CA TRP A 267 11.88 -21.30 12.71
C TRP A 267 11.24 -22.42 13.51
N ALA A 268 11.81 -22.77 14.67
CA ALA A 268 11.17 -23.71 15.60
C ALA A 268 9.83 -23.15 16.12
N PHE A 269 9.79 -21.88 16.48
CA PHE A 269 8.55 -21.21 16.89
C PHE A 269 7.49 -21.25 15.78
N LEU A 270 7.87 -20.96 14.54
CA LEU A 270 6.99 -21.01 13.38
C LEU A 270 6.40 -22.41 13.17
N ASP A 271 7.26 -23.44 13.15
CA ASP A 271 6.84 -24.83 12.95
C ASP A 271 5.86 -25.28 14.04
N ASP A 272 6.10 -24.89 15.29
CA ASP A 272 5.20 -25.16 16.40
C ASP A 272 3.84 -24.45 16.23
N ARG A 273 3.82 -23.16 15.84
CA ARG A 273 2.55 -22.43 15.62
C ARG A 273 1.76 -22.96 14.45
N VAL A 274 2.43 -23.40 13.39
CA VAL A 274 1.75 -24.05 12.27
C VAL A 274 1.18 -25.39 12.71
N ARG A 275 1.93 -26.21 13.47
CA ARG A 275 1.41 -27.47 14.03
C ARG A 275 0.16 -27.24 14.88
N ASP A 276 0.20 -26.30 15.81
CA ASP A 276 -0.93 -25.95 16.68
C ASP A 276 -2.19 -25.60 15.85
N ALA A 277 -2.04 -24.89 14.73
CA ALA A 277 -3.16 -24.53 13.86
C ALA A 277 -3.78 -25.73 13.13
N PHE A 278 -2.97 -26.71 12.72
CA PHE A 278 -3.47 -27.93 12.11
C PHE A 278 -4.15 -28.85 13.14
N ASP A 279 -3.61 -28.92 14.36
CA ASP A 279 -4.22 -29.68 15.47
C ASP A 279 -5.56 -29.07 15.88
N LEU A 280 -5.66 -27.73 15.89
CA LEU A 280 -6.91 -27.02 16.11
C LEU A 280 -7.94 -27.31 15.00
N LYS A 281 -7.54 -27.28 13.72
CA LYS A 281 -8.41 -27.66 12.59
C LYS A 281 -8.96 -29.07 12.77
N LYS A 282 -8.11 -30.03 13.10
CA LYS A 282 -8.51 -31.43 13.32
C LYS A 282 -9.51 -31.57 14.48
N THR A 283 -9.23 -30.90 15.60
CA THR A 283 -10.10 -30.94 16.79
C THR A 283 -11.50 -30.36 16.48
N ILE A 284 -11.58 -29.26 15.73
CA ILE A 284 -12.84 -28.66 15.29
C ILE A 284 -13.63 -29.60 14.36
N GLN A 285 -12.94 -30.27 13.44
CA GLN A 285 -13.55 -31.25 12.53
C GLN A 285 -14.11 -32.46 13.28
N GLU A 286 -13.34 -33.02 14.22
CA GLU A 286 -13.79 -34.13 15.08
C GLU A 286 -15.00 -33.74 15.93
N ALA A 287 -15.01 -32.53 16.52
CA ALA A 287 -16.13 -32.03 17.29
C ALA A 287 -17.40 -31.85 16.43
N THR A 288 -17.26 -31.31 15.22
CA THR A 288 -18.37 -31.14 14.27
C THR A 288 -18.95 -32.49 13.87
N TYR A 289 -18.09 -33.46 13.53
CA TYR A 289 -18.52 -34.81 13.17
C TYR A 289 -19.24 -35.52 14.33
N LEU A 290 -18.73 -35.39 15.56
CA LEU A 290 -19.39 -35.95 16.75
C LEU A 290 -20.76 -35.31 16.99
N ALA A 291 -20.89 -33.99 16.83
CA ALA A 291 -22.15 -33.29 16.95
C ALA A 291 -23.18 -33.76 15.90
N GLU A 292 -22.75 -33.93 14.65
CA GLU A 292 -23.57 -34.48 13.57
C GLU A 292 -24.00 -35.92 13.84
N ALA A 293 -23.07 -36.79 14.27
CA ALA A 293 -23.34 -38.19 14.58
C ALA A 293 -24.33 -38.36 15.75
N VAL A 294 -24.16 -37.57 16.82
CA VAL A 294 -25.09 -37.55 17.97
C VAL A 294 -26.46 -37.00 17.54
N GLY A 295 -26.50 -35.91 16.76
CA GLY A 295 -27.74 -35.36 16.23
C GLY A 295 -28.52 -36.33 15.36
N ALA A 296 -27.85 -37.00 14.42
CA ALA A 296 -28.44 -38.02 13.55
C ALA A 296 -28.89 -39.28 14.30
N GLY A 297 -28.11 -39.73 15.30
CA GLY A 297 -28.45 -40.90 16.11
C GLY A 297 -29.64 -40.67 17.07
N MET A 298 -29.80 -39.45 17.57
CA MET A 298 -30.88 -39.12 18.52
C MET A 298 -32.23 -38.85 17.82
N GLY A 299 -32.22 -38.36 16.57
CA GLY A 299 -33.43 -38.12 15.78
C GLY A 299 -34.23 -39.39 15.44
N ASN A 300 -33.55 -40.47 15.03
CA ASN A 300 -34.21 -41.73 14.71
C ASN A 300 -34.66 -42.52 15.95
N SER A 301 -33.92 -42.40 17.06
CA SER A 301 -34.23 -43.10 18.32
C SER A 301 -35.47 -42.53 19.01
N PHE A 302 -35.63 -41.20 19.00
CA PHE A 302 -36.82 -40.54 19.56
C PHE A 302 -38.07 -40.78 18.71
N GLN A 303 -37.99 -40.77 17.37
CA GLN A 303 -39.14 -41.13 16.53
C GLN A 303 -39.58 -42.58 16.73
N GLY A 304 -38.64 -43.52 16.89
CA GLY A 304 -38.95 -44.91 17.19
C GLY A 304 -39.65 -45.10 18.55
N PHE A 305 -39.22 -44.37 19.58
CA PHE A 305 -39.84 -44.40 20.91
C PHE A 305 -41.23 -43.74 20.93
N VAL A 306 -41.38 -42.56 20.34
CA VAL A 306 -42.64 -41.82 20.26
C VAL A 306 -43.69 -42.61 19.45
N LYS A 307 -43.29 -43.23 18.32
CA LYS A 307 -44.20 -44.07 17.53
C LYS A 307 -44.62 -45.35 18.26
N LYS A 308 -43.77 -45.89 19.14
CA LYS A 308 -44.06 -47.09 19.96
C LYS A 308 -44.91 -46.77 21.20
N VAL A 309 -44.87 -45.54 21.71
CA VAL A 309 -45.69 -45.08 22.85
C VAL A 309 -47.08 -44.59 22.40
N LEU A 310 -47.22 -44.04 21.20
CA LEU A 310 -48.51 -43.60 20.63
C LEU A 310 -49.34 -44.70 19.94
N GLN A 311 -48.85 -45.93 19.87
CA GLN A 311 -49.57 -47.09 19.30
C GLN A 311 -50.06 -48.10 20.35
N ARG A 312 -50.21 -47.68 21.61
CA ARG A 312 -50.89 -48.46 22.66
C ARG A 312 -52.19 -47.80 23.09
#